data_AF-A0AA86U900-F1
#
_entry.id   AF-A0AA86U900-F1
#
_cell.length_a   1.000
_cell.length_b   1.000
_cell.length_c   1.000
_cell.angle_alpha   90.00
_cell.angle_beta   90.00
_cell.angle_gamma   90.00
#
_symmetry.space_group_name_H-M   'P 1'
#
loop_
_entity.id
_entity.type
_entity.pdbx_description
1 polymer ?
#
loop_
_entity_poly.entity_id
_entity_poly.type
_entity_poly.pdbx_seq_one_letter_code
_entity_poly.pdbx_strand_id
1 'polypeptide(L)' 'MQLSLQQNKIVDISVLSKLKSLIKLFLNENMIIKVEALKDLTQLREVELSKNLITDFSAIENHQNQRNYKLDQQK' A
#
# COMPACT_ATOMS: atom_id res chain seq x y z
N MET A 1 3.12 10.15 -10.73
CA MET A 1 4.32 9.32 -10.52
C MET A 1 3.89 7.92 -10.08
N GLN A 2 4.59 6.88 -10.53
CA GLN A 2 4.30 5.49 -10.20
C GLN A 2 5.54 4.83 -9.57
N LEU A 3 5.33 3.95 -8.60
CA LEU A 3 6.37 3.10 -8.01
C LEU A 3 5.89 1.65 -7.97
N SER A 4 6.73 0.73 -8.44
CA SER A 4 6.49 -0.72 -8.39
C SER A 4 7.62 -1.41 -7.63
N LEU A 5 7.25 -2.14 -6.58
CA LEU A 5 8.15 -2.86 -5.67
C LEU A 5 7.59 -4.27 -5.38
N GLN A 6 6.84 -4.82 -6.33
CA GLN A 6 6.17 -6.11 -6.22
C GLN A 6 7.19 -7.25 -6.07
N GLN A 7 6.81 -8.35 -5.41
CA GLN A 7 7.59 -9.58 -5.33
C GLN A 7 8.97 -9.39 -4.69
N ASN A 8 9.02 -8.68 -3.57
CA ASN A 8 10.23 -8.47 -2.79
C ASN A 8 10.05 -9.03 -1.37
N LYS A 9 10.99 -8.70 -0.47
CA LYS A 9 10.94 -9.05 0.95
C LYS A 9 10.78 -7.80 1.82
N ILE A 10 10.05 -6.81 1.33
CA ILE A 10 9.86 -5.55 2.04
C ILE A 10 8.97 -5.79 3.25
N VAL A 11 9.44 -5.33 4.41
CA VAL A 11 8.71 -5.38 5.69
C VAL A 11 8.31 -3.98 6.13
N ASP A 12 9.20 -2.99 5.92
CA ASP A 12 8.99 -1.59 6.29
C ASP A 12 8.88 -0.69 5.04
N ILE A 13 7.83 0.11 5.01
CA ILE A 13 7.55 1.11 3.97
C ILE A 13 7.50 2.53 4.52
N SER A 14 7.98 2.76 5.74
CA SER A 14 8.01 4.06 6.43
C SER A 14 8.55 5.20 5.55
N VAL A 15 9.56 4.91 4.72
CA VAL A 15 10.17 5.87 3.79
C VAL A 15 9.20 6.39 2.72
N LEU A 16 8.17 5.63 2.36
CA LEU A 16 7.20 6.02 1.33
C LEU A 16 6.37 7.25 1.74
N SER A 17 6.27 7.52 3.04
CA SER A 17 5.58 8.71 3.59
C SER A 17 6.12 10.03 3.02
N LYS A 18 7.36 10.05 2.53
CA LYS A 18 8.01 11.23 1.92
C LYS A 18 7.62 11.45 0.46
N LEU A 19 7.06 10.45 -0.20
CA LEU A 19 6.78 10.47 -1.64
C LEU A 19 5.36 11.02 -1.92
N LYS A 20 5.09 12.25 -1.47
CA LYS A 20 3.74 12.88 -1.53
C LYS A 20 3.14 12.99 -2.93
N SER A 21 3.98 12.91 -3.97
CA SER A 21 3.57 12.97 -5.37
C SER A 21 3.22 11.60 -5.98
N LEU A 22 3.27 10.52 -5.20
CA LEU A 22 2.88 9.18 -5.67
C LEU A 22 1.40 9.15 -6.05
N ILE A 23 1.14 8.60 -7.23
CA ILE A 23 -0.21 8.41 -7.78
C ILE A 23 -0.55 6.92 -7.82
N LYS A 24 0.44 6.07 -8.11
CA LYS A 24 0.29 4.62 -8.20
C LYS A 24 1.39 3.91 -7.41
N LEU A 25 1.03 2.92 -6.61
CA LEU A 25 1.96 2.15 -5.78
C LEU A 25 1.62 0.66 -5.81
N PHE A 26 2.56 -0.16 -6.29
CA PHE A 26 2.39 -1.61 -6.32
C PHE A 26 3.37 -2.28 -5.35
N LEU A 27 2.83 -2.92 -4.31
CA LEU A 27 3.56 -3.54 -3.21
C LEU A 27 3.13 -4.99 -2.95
N ASN A 28 2.35 -5.60 -3.84
CA ASN A 28 1.95 -6.99 -3.68
C ASN A 28 3.12 -7.97 -3.60
N GLU A 29 2.90 -9.10 -2.95
CA GLU A 29 3.90 -10.15 -2.73
C GLU A 29 5.12 -9.61 -1.97
N ASN A 30 4.86 -9.08 -0.77
CA ASN A 30 5.87 -8.63 0.18
C ASN A 30 5.51 -9.16 1.59
N MET A 31 6.18 -8.66 2.62
CA MET A 31 5.98 -9.05 4.03
C MET A 31 5.58 -7.84 4.89
N ILE A 32 4.87 -6.88 4.30
CA ILE A 32 4.45 -5.66 4.98
C ILE A 32 3.38 -6.01 6.00
N ILE A 33 3.51 -5.48 7.21
CA ILE A 33 2.56 -5.73 8.31
C ILE A 33 1.68 -4.49 8.57
N LYS A 34 2.19 -3.30 8.25
CA LYS A 34 1.49 -2.04 8.53
C LYS A 34 1.63 -1.03 7.40
N VAL A 35 0.62 -0.16 7.26
CA VAL A 35 0.49 0.77 6.13
C VAL A 35 0.29 2.23 6.55
N GLU A 36 0.65 2.62 7.78
CA GLU A 36 0.53 3.99 8.27
C GLU A 36 1.32 4.99 7.43
N ALA A 37 2.41 4.55 6.81
CA ALA A 37 3.23 5.36 5.91
C ALA A 37 2.44 5.90 4.70
N LEU A 38 1.31 5.28 4.35
CA LEU A 38 0.48 5.65 3.20
C LEU A 38 -0.59 6.71 3.52
N LYS A 39 -0.89 6.95 4.80
CA LYS A 39 -2.00 7.81 5.28
C LYS A 39 -2.01 9.20 4.66
N ASP A 40 -0.84 9.81 4.53
CA ASP A 40 -0.70 11.18 4.06
C ASP A 40 -0.38 11.26 2.56
N LEU A 41 -0.44 10.15 1.81
CA LEU A 41 -0.24 10.12 0.37
C LEU A 41 -1.54 10.48 -0.35
N THR A 42 -2.01 11.71 -0.15
CA THR A 42 -3.34 12.19 -0.61
C THR A 42 -3.54 12.13 -2.12
N GLN A 43 -2.45 12.10 -2.89
CA GLN A 43 -2.46 11.97 -4.35
C GLN A 43 -2.51 10.51 -4.84
N LEU A 44 -2.43 9.53 -3.93
CA LEU A 44 -2.45 8.11 -4.27
C LEU A 44 -3.85 7.72 -4.76
N ARG A 45 -3.91 7.26 -6.01
CA ARG A 45 -5.13 6.88 -6.73
C ARG A 45 -5.24 5.36 -6.90
N GLU A 46 -4.10 4.68 -6.97
CA GLU A 46 -4.03 3.24 -7.18
C GLU A 46 -3.00 2.64 -6.21
N VAL A 47 -3.41 1.63 -5.45
CA VAL A 47 -2.54 0.88 -4.57
C VAL A 47 -2.87 -0.60 -4.65
N GLU A 48 -1.84 -1.44 -4.66
CA GLU A 48 -1.96 -2.89 -4.68
C GLU A 48 -1.09 -3.47 -3.55
N LEU A 49 -1.76 -4.13 -2.59
CA LEU A 49 -1.16 -4.61 -1.35
C LEU A 49 -1.42 -6.11 -1.13
N SER A 50 -2.01 -6.82 -2.09
CA SER A 50 -2.30 -8.25 -1.98
C SER A 50 -1.06 -9.08 -1.64
N LYS A 51 -1.26 -10.22 -0.97
CA LYS A 51 -0.16 -11.11 -0.55
C LYS A 51 0.90 -10.36 0.30
N ASN A 52 0.43 -9.62 1.28
CA ASN A 52 1.20 -9.08 2.41
C ASN A 52 0.62 -9.62 3.74
N LEU A 53 1.18 -9.19 4.86
CA LEU A 53 0.79 -9.59 6.22
C LEU A 53 0.02 -8.47 6.96
N ILE A 54 -0.66 -7.59 6.22
CA ILE A 54 -1.34 -6.43 6.76
C ILE A 54 -2.64 -6.86 7.44
N THR A 55 -2.81 -6.48 8.70
CA THR A 55 -4.02 -6.79 9.50
C THR A 55 -4.91 -5.57 9.74
N ASP A 56 -4.38 -4.36 9.53
CA ASP A 56 -5.08 -3.09 9.74
C ASP A 56 -4.89 -2.18 8.52
N PHE A 57 -6.01 -1.80 7.92
CA PHE A 57 -6.07 -0.94 6.74
C PHE A 57 -6.64 0.46 7.04
N SER A 58 -6.90 0.79 8.32
CA SER A 58 -7.49 2.08 8.75
C SER A 58 -6.71 3.30 8.23
N ALA A 59 -5.39 3.17 8.08
CA ALA A 59 -4.54 4.23 7.54
C ALA A 59 -4.89 4.62 6.10
N ILE A 60 -5.54 3.75 5.33
CA ILE A 60 -5.87 3.99 3.92
C ILE A 60 -7.37 3.96 3.59
N GLU A 61 -8.25 3.74 4.58
CA GLU A 61 -9.72 3.72 4.40
C GLU A 61 -10.28 4.99 3.74
N ASN A 62 -9.69 6.15 4.01
CA ASN A 62 -10.17 7.44 3.50
C ASN A 62 -9.74 7.76 2.06
N HIS A 63 -8.92 6.92 1.42
CA HIS A 63 -8.54 7.13 0.02
C HIS A 63 -9.69 6.69 -0.90
N GLN A 64 -10.61 7.61 -1.19
CA GLN A 64 -11.90 7.36 -1.88
C GLN A 64 -11.85 6.79 -3.31
N ASN A 65 -10.75 6.21 -3.79
CA ASN A 65 -10.63 5.68 -5.16
C ASN A 65 -9.93 4.33 -5.29
N GLN A 66 -9.70 3.59 -4.20
CA GLN A 66 -8.93 2.35 -4.24
C GLN A 66 -9.77 1.17 -4.76
N ARG A 67 -9.85 1.03 -6.09
CA ARG A 67 -10.61 -0.01 -6.80
C ARG A 67 -10.15 -1.46 -6.56
N ASN A 68 -9.01 -1.68 -5.90
CA ASN A 68 -8.41 -3.01 -5.79
C ASN A 68 -8.02 -3.38 -4.34
N TYR A 69 -8.87 -3.09 -3.34
CA TYR A 69 -8.86 -3.84 -2.09
C TYR A 69 -9.37 -5.28 -2.32
N LYS A 70 -8.79 -6.02 -3.27
CA LYS A 70 -9.05 -7.46 -3.35
C LYS A 70 -8.36 -8.09 -2.14
N LEU A 71 -9.12 -8.09 -1.05
CA LEU A 71 -9.08 -9.06 0.02
C LEU A 71 -9.17 -10.46 -0.61
N ASP A 72 -8.07 -10.93 -1.19
CA ASP A 72 -7.73 -12.33 -0.99
C ASP A 72 -7.33 -12.40 0.47
N GLN A 73 -8.37 -12.57 1.31
CA GLN A 73 -8.23 -12.97 2.69
C GLN A 73 -7.21 -14.10 2.72
N GLN A 74 -6.19 -13.93 3.54
CA GLN A 74 -5.33 -15.02 3.94
C GLN A 74 -6.25 -16.15 4.40
N LYS A 75 -6.33 -17.22 3.61
CA LYS A 75 -6.43 -18.54 4.21
C LYS A 75 -5.11 -18.84 4.88
#